data_AF-A0A2E5YQU5-F1
#
_entry.id   AF-A0A2E5YQU5-F1
#
_cell.length_a   1.000
_cell.length_b   1.000
_cell.length_c   1.000
_cell.angle_alpha   90.00
_cell.angle_beta   90.00
_cell.angle_gamma   90.00
#
_symmetry.space_group_name_H-M   'P 1'
#
loop_
_entity.id
_entity.type
_entity.pdbx_description
1 polymer ?
#
loop_
_entity_poly.entity_id
_entity_poly.type
_entity_poly.pdbx_seq_one_letter_code
_entity_poly.pdbx_strand_id
1 'polypeptide(L)'
;MKAANILYDLCTNAPFLRTLEQVSCVPGRDWPRSRHGDHALPESASERTTAVPEADSVTTLDLGDEVALAPYDPGGWPVIVEARTNRLRQDESHARSWFQEHKAVFDGALASVGALILRSFALSDAQSFSRFIQHYPSMPYGTAGGAAKRSEVADRIYDTVQSRAPTSQIGMHQEMSYLPVYPKQIAFFCHVPATTGGETLIADIRRLERLVSPRLYDGIKKKGIRYVRSTRAPGARVDAPEEHQDYLRLYYQPWSEAYATTDRDQVESKVQAAGQNFEWLPDGGLMTSYTSPGFVTHPLTGRSEWFNSITINHGNYLSADLPPDVYARAFPLGAPKPFDVLFGDGTPLPEDDVLELCRILDSIAVAPRWRQGDLMLLDNTLTAHGGNSWTGPRDILVSLFG
;
A
#
# COMPACT_ATOMS: atom_id res chain seq x y z
N MET A 1 -44.15 -40.36 22.14
CA MET A 1 -42.70 -40.15 22.00
C MET A 1 -42.44 -39.57 20.61
N LYS A 2 -42.12 -38.27 20.58
CA LYS A 2 -41.35 -37.50 19.59
C LYS A 2 -41.68 -37.62 18.08
N ALA A 3 -42.52 -36.66 17.69
CA ALA A 3 -42.62 -35.91 16.44
C ALA A 3 -41.51 -36.04 15.38
N ALA A 4 -41.91 -36.35 14.14
CA ALA A 4 -41.33 -35.85 12.89
C ALA A 4 -42.24 -36.25 11.71
N ASN A 5 -43.25 -35.43 11.42
CA ASN A 5 -43.92 -35.38 10.12
C ASN A 5 -44.56 -33.99 10.02
N ILE A 6 -44.57 -33.43 8.80
CA ILE A 6 -44.93 -32.05 8.41
C ILE A 6 -43.71 -31.13 8.35
N LEU A 7 -43.08 -31.08 7.17
CA LEU A 7 -42.51 -29.87 6.57
C LEU A 7 -42.22 -30.17 5.09
N TYR A 8 -43.31 -30.37 4.35
CA TYR A 8 -43.37 -30.39 2.89
C TYR A 8 -44.24 -29.19 2.49
N ASP A 9 -43.85 -27.95 2.88
CA ASP A 9 -44.53 -26.73 2.38
C ASP A 9 -43.88 -25.36 2.71
N LEU A 10 -42.54 -25.20 2.70
CA LEU A 10 -41.93 -23.85 2.83
C LEU A 10 -40.71 -23.58 1.92
N CYS A 11 -40.51 -24.34 0.85
CA CYS A 11 -39.39 -24.10 -0.10
C CYS A 11 -39.74 -23.26 -1.34
N THR A 12 -40.84 -22.49 -1.32
CA THR A 12 -41.22 -21.60 -2.42
C THR A 12 -41.73 -20.27 -1.88
N ASN A 13 -40.82 -19.39 -1.44
CA ASN A 13 -40.91 -17.91 -1.53
C ASN A 13 -39.89 -17.23 -0.59
N ALA A 14 -38.67 -16.98 -1.09
CA ALA A 14 -37.82 -15.87 -0.64
C ALA A 14 -36.71 -15.64 -1.67
N PRO A 15 -36.64 -14.48 -2.36
CA PRO A 15 -35.61 -14.17 -3.34
C PRO A 15 -34.41 -13.53 -2.63
N PHE A 16 -33.66 -14.30 -1.86
CA PHE A 16 -32.38 -13.87 -1.29
C PHE A 16 -31.56 -15.13 -1.09
N LEU A 17 -30.68 -15.44 -2.05
CA LEU A 17 -29.52 -16.34 -1.98
C LEU A 17 -29.11 -16.72 -3.42
N ARG A 18 -28.63 -15.73 -4.17
CA ARG A 18 -27.76 -15.94 -5.34
C ARG A 18 -26.72 -14.84 -5.34
N THR A 19 -25.58 -15.11 -4.70
CA THR A 19 -24.24 -14.58 -4.98
C THR A 19 -23.28 -15.07 -3.89
N LEU A 20 -22.89 -16.35 -3.99
CA LEU A 20 -21.75 -16.93 -3.24
C LEU A 20 -20.65 -17.40 -4.20
N GLU A 21 -20.44 -16.66 -5.29
CA GLU A 21 -19.27 -16.75 -6.14
C GLU A 21 -18.67 -15.35 -6.26
N GLN A 22 -17.69 -15.02 -5.40
CA GLN A 22 -16.69 -13.97 -5.61
C GLN A 22 -15.78 -13.85 -4.38
N VAL A 23 -15.01 -14.89 -4.09
CA VAL A 23 -13.67 -14.67 -3.52
C VAL A 23 -12.82 -14.29 -4.74
N SER A 24 -12.57 -13.00 -4.96
CA SER A 24 -11.59 -12.61 -5.98
C SER A 24 -10.20 -12.85 -5.42
N CYS A 25 -9.68 -14.05 -5.63
CA CYS A 25 -8.24 -14.24 -5.61
C CYS A 25 -7.61 -13.20 -6.56
N VAL A 26 -6.54 -12.55 -6.11
CA VAL A 26 -5.70 -11.73 -7.00
C VAL A 26 -5.31 -12.63 -8.18
N PRO A 27 -5.52 -12.24 -9.45
CA PRO A 27 -4.91 -12.96 -10.57
C PRO A 27 -3.41 -12.99 -10.31
N GLY A 28 -2.86 -14.18 -10.04
CA GLY A 28 -1.47 -14.33 -9.65
C GLY A 28 -0.56 -13.73 -10.73
N ARG A 29 0.42 -12.91 -10.32
CA ARG A 29 1.53 -12.61 -11.21
C ARG A 29 2.29 -13.92 -11.46
N ASP A 30 2.65 -14.17 -12.72
CA ASP A 30 3.56 -15.27 -13.05
C ASP A 30 4.95 -14.94 -12.49
N TRP A 31 5.23 -15.44 -11.29
CA TRP A 31 6.52 -15.27 -10.64
C TRP A 31 7.57 -16.20 -11.28
N PRO A 32 8.81 -15.73 -11.54
CA PRO A 32 9.89 -16.60 -12.00
C PRO A 32 10.12 -17.75 -11.01
N ARG A 33 10.46 -18.95 -11.50
CA ARG A 33 10.85 -20.07 -10.63
C ARG A 33 12.15 -19.73 -9.89
N SER A 34 12.20 -19.95 -8.58
CA SER A 34 13.41 -19.77 -7.79
C SER A 34 14.49 -20.77 -8.23
N ARG A 35 15.78 -20.38 -8.13
CA ARG A 35 16.91 -21.28 -8.42
C ARG A 35 17.02 -22.43 -7.41
N HIS A 36 16.43 -22.24 -6.23
CA HIS A 36 16.13 -23.28 -5.25
C HIS A 36 14.71 -23.75 -5.54
N GLY A 37 14.56 -24.85 -6.30
CA GLY A 37 13.29 -25.24 -6.95
C GLY A 37 12.05 -25.18 -6.06
N ASP A 38 10.89 -24.90 -6.67
CA ASP A 38 9.55 -24.71 -6.08
C ASP A 38 9.41 -25.17 -4.62
N HIS A 39 9.92 -24.36 -3.69
CA HIS A 39 9.58 -24.52 -2.30
C HIS A 39 8.14 -24.01 -2.19
N ALA A 40 7.21 -24.93 -1.92
CA ALA A 40 5.92 -24.57 -1.37
C ALA A 40 6.15 -23.52 -0.27
N LEU A 41 5.28 -22.50 -0.19
CA LEU A 41 5.30 -21.52 0.91
C LEU A 41 5.57 -22.30 2.22
N PRO A 42 6.58 -21.90 3.02
CA PRO A 42 7.00 -22.70 4.15
C PRO A 42 5.80 -23.04 5.04
N GLU A 43 5.47 -24.33 5.13
CA GLU A 43 4.33 -24.82 5.95
C GLU A 43 4.54 -24.54 7.45
N SER A 44 5.76 -24.18 7.86
CA SER A 44 6.07 -23.79 9.23
C SER A 44 6.19 -22.27 9.35
N ALA A 45 5.16 -21.63 9.91
CA ALA A 45 5.30 -20.32 10.53
C ALA A 45 6.47 -20.39 11.53
N SER A 46 7.44 -19.47 11.42
CA SER A 46 8.43 -19.34 12.48
C SER A 46 7.70 -19.01 13.79
N GLU A 47 8.25 -19.41 14.95
CA GLU A 47 7.74 -19.09 16.30
C GLU A 47 7.72 -17.57 16.64
N ARG A 48 7.71 -16.68 15.63
CA ARG A 48 7.39 -15.27 15.81
C ARG A 48 5.91 -15.16 16.15
N THR A 49 5.60 -15.20 17.45
CA THR A 49 4.26 -14.94 17.98
C THR A 49 3.91 -13.47 17.84
N THR A 50 3.57 -13.04 16.62
CA THR A 50 2.78 -11.83 16.42
C THR A 50 1.32 -12.26 16.43
N ALA A 51 0.69 -12.20 17.61
CA ALA A 51 -0.75 -12.45 17.70
C ALA A 51 -1.45 -11.49 16.72
N VAL A 52 -2.00 -12.05 15.64
CA VAL A 52 -3.11 -11.40 14.94
C VAL A 52 -4.27 -11.56 15.91
N PRO A 53 -5.04 -10.51 16.19
CA PRO A 53 -6.32 -10.72 16.82
C PRO A 53 -7.06 -11.81 16.04
N GLU A 54 -7.49 -12.88 16.72
CA GLU A 54 -8.29 -13.92 16.09
C GLU A 54 -9.51 -13.26 15.42
N ALA A 55 -10.05 -13.86 14.35
CA ALA A 55 -11.20 -13.33 13.61
C ALA A 55 -12.39 -12.95 14.53
N ASP A 56 -12.45 -13.54 15.73
CA ASP A 56 -13.44 -13.25 16.77
C ASP A 56 -13.31 -11.84 17.40
N SER A 57 -12.18 -11.14 17.28
CA SER A 57 -12.02 -9.77 17.78
C SER A 57 -12.61 -8.70 16.83
N VAL A 58 -12.98 -9.10 15.61
CA VAL A 58 -13.47 -8.19 14.55
C VAL A 58 -14.93 -7.79 14.79
N THR A 59 -15.68 -8.60 15.56
CA THR A 59 -17.14 -8.48 15.69
C THR A 59 -17.63 -7.65 16.88
N THR A 60 -16.77 -6.94 17.61
CA THR A 60 -17.17 -6.25 18.86
C THR A 60 -16.75 -4.78 18.94
N LEU A 61 -16.69 -4.05 17.82
CA LEU A 61 -16.49 -2.60 17.90
C LEU A 61 -17.75 -1.92 18.44
N ASP A 62 -17.59 -1.12 19.50
CA ASP A 62 -18.68 -0.34 20.10
C ASP A 62 -18.98 0.89 19.24
N LEU A 63 -19.77 0.69 18.18
CA LEU A 63 -20.17 1.73 17.21
C LEU A 63 -21.68 2.00 17.24
N GLY A 64 -22.37 1.48 18.26
CA GLY A 64 -23.83 1.55 18.40
C GLY A 64 -24.60 0.81 17.29
N ASP A 65 -25.91 1.06 17.26
CA ASP A 65 -26.85 0.31 16.40
C ASP A 65 -27.02 0.91 14.99
N GLU A 66 -26.36 2.05 14.71
CA GLU A 66 -26.49 2.71 13.41
C GLU A 66 -25.69 2.01 12.29
N VAL A 67 -24.80 1.09 12.64
CA VAL A 67 -23.93 0.37 11.69
C VAL A 67 -24.01 -1.15 11.84
N ALA A 68 -23.53 -1.86 10.83
CA ALA A 68 -23.23 -3.28 10.88
C ALA A 68 -21.72 -3.48 10.80
N LEU A 69 -21.21 -4.48 11.51
CA LEU A 69 -19.86 -5.01 11.27
C LEU A 69 -19.98 -6.29 10.45
N ALA A 70 -19.16 -6.39 9.40
CA ALA A 70 -19.02 -7.62 8.63
C ALA A 70 -17.56 -7.76 8.17
N PRO A 71 -17.01 -8.98 8.13
CA PRO A 71 -15.72 -9.19 7.48
C PRO A 71 -15.86 -9.05 5.96
N TYR A 72 -14.81 -8.58 5.28
CA TYR A 72 -14.80 -8.50 3.82
C TYR A 72 -14.80 -9.89 3.16
N ASP A 73 -14.04 -10.82 3.71
CA ASP A 73 -13.92 -12.20 3.24
C ASP A 73 -14.14 -13.21 4.40
N PRO A 74 -14.24 -14.52 4.11
CA PRO A 74 -14.33 -15.53 5.17
C PRO A 74 -13.13 -15.54 6.14
N GLY A 75 -12.02 -14.89 5.77
CA GLY A 75 -10.80 -14.75 6.56
C GLY A 75 -10.85 -13.60 7.57
N GLY A 76 -11.94 -12.84 7.64
CA GLY A 76 -12.20 -11.88 8.71
C GLY A 76 -11.67 -10.46 8.46
N TRP A 77 -11.02 -10.18 7.32
CA TRP A 77 -10.24 -8.94 7.14
C TRP A 77 -10.25 -8.42 5.68
N PRO A 78 -10.35 -7.09 5.46
CA PRO A 78 -10.58 -6.02 6.43
C PRO A 78 -12.00 -6.06 7.01
N VAL A 79 -12.25 -5.25 8.06
CA VAL A 79 -13.57 -5.11 8.66
C VAL A 79 -14.37 -4.07 7.89
N ILE A 80 -15.57 -4.42 7.47
CA ILE A 80 -16.54 -3.49 6.88
C ILE A 80 -17.43 -2.94 7.99
N VAL A 81 -17.45 -1.62 8.12
CA VAL A 81 -18.42 -0.84 8.89
C VAL A 81 -19.47 -0.33 7.90
N GLU A 82 -20.64 -0.96 7.89
CA GLU A 82 -21.72 -0.68 6.94
C GLU A 82 -22.78 0.21 7.62
N ALA A 83 -23.03 1.41 7.09
CA ALA A 83 -24.11 2.26 7.56
C ALA A 83 -25.48 1.57 7.38
N ARG A 84 -26.30 1.50 8.44
CA ARG A 84 -27.66 0.90 8.40
C ARG A 84 -28.78 1.93 8.36
N THR A 85 -28.60 3.08 9.00
CA THR A 85 -29.65 4.10 9.10
C THR A 85 -29.68 4.99 7.87
N ASN A 86 -30.88 5.50 7.53
CA ASN A 86 -31.01 6.51 6.48
C ASN A 86 -30.24 7.80 6.82
N ARG A 87 -30.09 8.12 8.12
CA ARG A 87 -29.33 9.29 8.56
C ARG A 87 -27.85 9.17 8.18
N LEU A 88 -27.19 8.05 8.50
CA LEU A 88 -25.80 7.84 8.07
C LEU A 88 -25.63 7.78 6.55
N ARG A 89 -26.64 7.26 5.83
CA ARG A 89 -26.61 7.09 4.36
C ARG A 89 -26.88 8.36 3.57
N GLN A 90 -27.61 9.32 4.12
CA GLN A 90 -28.16 10.45 3.36
C GLN A 90 -27.86 11.84 3.96
N ASP A 91 -27.51 11.94 5.24
CA ASP A 91 -27.19 13.20 5.90
C ASP A 91 -25.68 13.26 6.18
N GLU A 92 -24.96 14.01 5.34
CA GLU A 92 -23.52 14.20 5.46
C GLU A 92 -23.12 14.80 6.82
N SER A 93 -23.91 15.74 7.35
CA SER A 93 -23.58 16.37 8.64
C SER A 93 -23.71 15.36 9.78
N HIS A 94 -24.77 14.55 9.77
CA HIS A 94 -24.94 13.49 10.76
C HIS A 94 -23.83 12.43 10.64
N ALA A 95 -23.55 11.95 9.43
CA ALA A 95 -22.52 10.95 9.18
C ALA A 95 -21.14 11.43 9.67
N ARG A 96 -20.78 12.69 9.40
CA ARG A 96 -19.53 13.30 9.87
C ARG A 96 -19.49 13.43 11.40
N SER A 97 -20.56 13.94 12.03
CA SER A 97 -20.64 14.05 13.49
C SER A 97 -20.51 12.69 14.15
N TRP A 98 -21.22 11.69 13.65
CA TRP A 98 -21.13 10.31 14.12
C TRP A 98 -19.70 9.76 14.00
N PHE A 99 -19.04 9.94 12.84
CA PHE A 99 -17.67 9.45 12.64
C PHE A 99 -16.68 10.14 13.60
N GLN A 100 -16.85 11.44 13.84
CA GLN A 100 -16.06 12.20 14.80
C GLN A 100 -16.27 11.73 16.24
N GLU A 101 -17.51 11.44 16.65
CA GLU A 101 -17.85 10.94 17.99
C GLU A 101 -17.20 9.57 18.26
N HIS A 102 -17.07 8.73 17.23
CA HIS A 102 -16.49 7.40 17.32
C HIS A 102 -14.99 7.35 17.01
N LYS A 103 -14.31 8.50 16.86
CA LYS A 103 -12.88 8.56 16.47
C LYS A 103 -11.99 7.64 17.32
N ALA A 104 -12.16 7.66 18.65
CA ALA A 104 -11.36 6.83 19.55
C ALA A 104 -11.57 5.32 19.32
N VAL A 105 -12.79 4.91 18.95
CA VAL A 105 -13.11 3.52 18.60
C VAL A 105 -12.44 3.15 17.29
N PHE A 106 -12.47 4.03 16.28
CA PHE A 106 -11.76 3.82 15.02
C PHE A 106 -10.23 3.74 15.19
N ASP A 107 -9.63 4.62 15.99
CA ASP A 107 -8.19 4.59 16.28
C ASP A 107 -7.78 3.30 16.98
N GLY A 108 -8.53 2.88 18.01
CA GLY A 108 -8.29 1.62 18.72
C GLY A 108 -8.51 0.38 17.84
N ALA A 109 -9.55 0.43 16.99
CA ALA A 109 -9.82 -0.62 16.01
C ALA A 109 -8.68 -0.73 15.00
N LEU A 110 -8.21 0.37 14.40
CA LEU A 110 -7.11 0.37 13.43
C LEU A 110 -5.80 -0.16 14.05
N ALA A 111 -5.49 0.23 15.28
CA ALA A 111 -4.31 -0.30 15.99
C ALA A 111 -4.39 -1.81 16.28
N SER A 112 -5.60 -2.39 16.24
CA SER A 112 -5.85 -3.81 16.44
C SER A 112 -5.94 -4.57 15.12
N VAL A 113 -6.80 -4.14 14.20
CA VAL A 113 -7.11 -4.85 12.95
C VAL A 113 -6.31 -4.38 11.75
N GLY A 114 -5.71 -3.19 11.78
CA GLY A 114 -4.90 -2.62 10.69
C GLY A 114 -5.70 -1.98 9.56
N ALA A 115 -6.90 -2.46 9.22
CA ALA A 115 -7.69 -1.92 8.11
C ALA A 115 -9.21 -2.00 8.34
N LEU A 116 -9.90 -0.92 7.99
CA LEU A 116 -11.35 -0.76 8.06
C LEU A 116 -11.90 -0.20 6.73
N ILE A 117 -13.10 -0.63 6.34
CA ILE A 117 -13.84 -0.05 5.21
C ILE A 117 -15.16 0.49 5.73
N LEU A 118 -15.36 1.79 5.64
CA LEU A 118 -16.64 2.45 5.87
C LEU A 118 -17.43 2.46 4.56
N ARG A 119 -18.63 1.88 4.59
CA ARG A 119 -19.46 1.68 3.40
C ARG A 119 -20.87 2.23 3.59
N SER A 120 -21.41 2.76 2.51
CA SER A 120 -22.76 3.33 2.43
C SER A 120 -22.96 4.56 3.33
N PHE A 121 -21.91 5.30 3.65
CA PHE A 121 -22.03 6.60 4.32
C PHE A 121 -22.37 7.71 3.31
N ALA A 122 -22.93 8.82 3.79
CA ALA A 122 -23.22 10.02 3.01
C ALA A 122 -21.93 10.76 2.58
N LEU A 123 -21.16 10.12 1.69
CA LEU A 123 -19.88 10.56 1.14
C LEU A 123 -19.95 10.42 -0.38
N SER A 124 -19.92 11.54 -1.12
CA SER A 124 -20.19 11.54 -2.57
C SER A 124 -19.08 12.10 -3.43
N ASP A 125 -18.22 12.95 -2.88
CA ASP A 125 -17.23 13.73 -3.63
C ASP A 125 -16.00 14.11 -2.78
N ALA A 126 -15.03 14.79 -3.40
CA ALA A 126 -13.80 15.21 -2.74
C ALA A 126 -14.04 16.16 -1.56
N GLN A 127 -15.04 17.05 -1.64
CA GLN A 127 -15.30 18.04 -0.60
C GLN A 127 -15.98 17.42 0.62
N SER A 128 -16.93 16.52 0.42
CA SER A 128 -17.54 15.70 1.49
C SER A 128 -16.50 14.80 2.13
N PHE A 129 -15.61 14.17 1.34
CA PHE A 129 -14.48 13.41 1.88
C PHE A 129 -13.57 14.27 2.77
N SER A 130 -13.12 15.43 2.29
CA SER A 130 -12.29 16.38 3.07
C SER A 130 -12.97 16.77 4.40
N ARG A 131 -14.26 17.13 4.37
CA ARG A 131 -15.02 17.47 5.59
C ARG A 131 -15.20 16.30 6.54
N PHE A 132 -15.31 15.08 6.02
CA PHE A 132 -15.50 13.87 6.83
C PHE A 132 -14.24 13.52 7.64
N ILE A 133 -13.06 13.62 7.02
CA ILE A 133 -11.76 13.32 7.66
C ILE A 133 -11.13 14.49 8.40
N GLN A 134 -11.73 15.69 8.36
CA GLN A 134 -11.12 16.94 8.83
C GLN A 134 -10.60 16.93 10.27
N HIS A 135 -11.13 16.04 11.12
CA HIS A 135 -10.78 15.93 12.53
C HIS A 135 -9.56 15.04 12.78
N TYR A 136 -9.05 14.34 11.75
CA TYR A 136 -7.75 13.69 11.80
C TYR A 136 -6.64 14.72 11.50
N PRO A 137 -5.50 14.67 12.22
CA PRO A 137 -4.39 15.56 11.96
C PRO A 137 -3.79 15.24 10.59
N SER A 138 -3.89 16.19 9.65
CA SER A 138 -3.32 16.01 8.32
C SER A 138 -1.80 16.03 8.35
N MET A 139 -1.19 15.13 7.58
CA MET A 139 0.20 15.21 7.16
C MET A 139 0.26 15.70 5.71
N PRO A 140 0.64 16.98 5.46
CA PRO A 140 0.71 17.50 4.11
C PRO A 140 1.75 16.76 3.26
N TYR A 141 1.42 16.44 2.00
CA TYR A 141 2.42 15.99 1.03
C TYR A 141 3.41 17.14 0.77
N GLY A 142 4.72 16.84 0.83
CA GLY A 142 5.79 17.78 0.46
C GLY A 142 6.65 18.28 1.63
N THR A 143 6.26 18.07 2.88
CA THR A 143 7.11 18.40 4.05
C THR A 143 8.26 17.41 4.26
N ALA A 144 8.20 16.22 3.64
CA ALA A 144 9.16 15.14 3.86
C ALA A 144 9.88 14.61 2.59
N GLY A 145 9.71 15.23 1.41
CA GLY A 145 10.47 14.85 0.20
C GLY A 145 10.01 13.55 -0.49
N GLY A 146 8.70 13.25 -0.49
CA GLY A 146 8.13 12.08 -1.16
C GLY A 146 8.35 12.03 -2.68
N ALA A 147 8.43 10.82 -3.23
CA ALA A 147 8.84 10.56 -4.62
C ALA A 147 7.77 10.89 -5.69
N ALA A 148 6.49 10.98 -5.32
CA ALA A 148 5.39 11.24 -6.26
C ALA A 148 4.86 12.68 -6.15
N LYS A 149 4.83 13.41 -7.27
CA LYS A 149 4.07 14.67 -7.38
C LYS A 149 2.58 14.32 -7.38
N ARG A 150 1.81 14.91 -6.48
CA ARG A 150 0.35 14.74 -6.43
C ARG A 150 -0.33 16.09 -6.59
N SER A 151 -1.41 16.13 -7.34
CA SER A 151 -2.29 17.29 -7.44
C SER A 151 -3.23 17.27 -6.24
N GLU A 152 -3.25 18.35 -5.47
CA GLU A 152 -4.27 18.58 -4.44
C GLU A 152 -5.60 18.90 -5.13
N VAL A 153 -6.62 18.09 -4.87
CA VAL A 153 -7.95 18.22 -5.50
C VAL A 153 -8.98 18.88 -4.58
N ALA A 154 -8.71 18.86 -3.27
CA ALA A 154 -9.40 19.60 -2.21
C ALA A 154 -8.45 19.71 -0.99
N ASP A 155 -8.76 20.55 0.00
CA ASP A 155 -7.91 20.73 1.20
C ASP A 155 -7.52 19.36 1.81
N ARG A 156 -6.21 19.06 1.81
CA ARG A 156 -5.61 17.83 2.35
C ARG A 156 -5.99 16.54 1.62
N ILE A 157 -6.61 16.66 0.44
CA ILE A 157 -7.02 15.54 -0.40
C ILE A 157 -6.22 15.57 -1.69
N TYR A 158 -5.58 14.45 -1.97
CA TYR A 158 -4.70 14.27 -3.11
C TYR A 158 -5.28 13.18 -4.00
N ASP A 159 -5.07 13.28 -5.30
CA ASP A 159 -5.29 12.11 -6.16
C ASP A 159 -4.23 11.04 -5.88
N THR A 160 -4.58 9.78 -6.12
CA THR A 160 -3.60 8.72 -6.32
C THR A 160 -2.71 9.04 -7.53
N VAL A 161 -1.57 8.36 -7.65
CA VAL A 161 -0.54 8.68 -8.66
C VAL A 161 -1.11 8.58 -10.09
N GLN A 162 -1.55 9.71 -10.65
CA GLN A 162 -2.12 9.83 -12.01
C GLN A 162 -1.12 9.49 -13.12
N SER A 163 0.18 9.47 -12.81
CA SER A 163 1.24 9.22 -13.80
C SER A 163 1.46 7.74 -14.13
N ARG A 164 0.65 6.82 -13.58
CA ARG A 164 0.71 5.40 -13.91
C ARG A 164 -0.41 5.01 -14.87
N ALA A 165 -0.05 4.25 -15.91
CA ALA A 165 -1.00 3.78 -16.90
C ALA A 165 -2.04 2.85 -16.24
N PRO A 166 -3.28 2.75 -16.77
CA PRO A 166 -4.28 1.80 -16.28
C PRO A 166 -3.81 0.33 -16.27
N THR A 167 -2.80 0.00 -17.08
CA THR A 167 -2.19 -1.33 -17.16
C THR A 167 -1.16 -1.61 -16.07
N SER A 168 -0.70 -0.58 -15.35
CA SER A 168 0.34 -0.70 -14.33
C SER A 168 -0.21 -1.23 -13.01
N GLN A 169 0.56 -2.08 -12.34
CA GLN A 169 0.31 -2.44 -10.95
C GLN A 169 1.25 -1.67 -10.02
N ILE A 170 0.76 -1.31 -8.83
CA ILE A 170 1.57 -0.73 -7.77
C ILE A 170 1.97 -1.86 -6.82
N GLY A 171 3.27 -2.07 -6.65
CA GLY A 171 3.79 -3.05 -5.70
C GLY A 171 3.37 -2.73 -4.26
N MET A 172 3.20 -3.77 -3.45
CA MET A 172 2.83 -3.64 -2.04
C MET A 172 3.91 -2.87 -1.28
N HIS A 173 3.54 -1.84 -0.53
CA HIS A 173 4.46 -1.00 0.24
C HIS A 173 3.74 -0.34 1.42
N GLN A 174 4.51 0.22 2.35
CA GLN A 174 4.00 1.09 3.41
C GLN A 174 4.33 2.55 3.04
N GLU A 175 3.34 3.44 3.12
CA GLU A 175 3.45 4.79 2.57
C GLU A 175 4.59 5.55 3.24
N MET A 176 5.49 6.11 2.45
CA MET A 176 6.64 6.89 2.92
C MET A 176 7.52 6.15 3.95
N SER A 177 7.57 4.82 3.93
CA SER A 177 8.42 4.05 4.86
C SER A 177 9.92 4.30 4.70
N TYR A 178 10.27 5.04 3.65
CA TYR A 178 11.60 5.50 3.31
C TYR A 178 11.97 6.84 3.95
N LEU A 179 11.04 7.49 4.64
CA LEU A 179 11.24 8.81 5.23
C LEU A 179 11.22 8.74 6.77
N PRO A 180 11.97 9.62 7.46
CA PRO A 180 11.96 9.67 8.92
C PRO A 180 10.59 10.12 9.48
N VAL A 181 9.86 10.92 8.69
CA VAL A 181 8.52 11.37 8.99
C VAL A 181 7.58 10.72 7.97
N TYR A 182 6.58 9.99 8.46
CA TYR A 182 5.66 9.18 7.66
C TYR A 182 4.26 9.22 8.27
N PRO A 183 3.20 9.04 7.46
CA PRO A 183 1.84 9.03 7.96
C PRO A 183 1.59 7.79 8.82
N LYS A 184 0.90 7.96 9.95
CA LYS A 184 0.50 6.84 10.82
C LYS A 184 -0.73 6.13 10.28
N GLN A 185 -1.61 6.88 9.63
CA GLN A 185 -2.83 6.37 9.04
C GLN A 185 -3.01 6.92 7.62
N ILE A 186 -3.71 6.15 6.79
CA ILE A 186 -4.02 6.49 5.40
C ILE A 186 -5.53 6.33 5.20
N ALA A 187 -6.15 7.28 4.51
CA ALA A 187 -7.53 7.18 4.07
C ALA A 187 -7.59 7.15 2.55
N PHE A 188 -8.19 6.11 1.97
CA PHE A 188 -8.54 6.03 0.54
C PHE A 188 -10.05 6.19 0.36
N PHE A 189 -10.47 7.03 -0.59
CA PHE A 189 -11.88 7.27 -0.88
C PHE A 189 -12.18 6.98 -2.35
N CYS A 190 -13.20 6.15 -2.60
CA CYS A 190 -13.64 5.83 -3.93
C CYS A 190 -14.68 6.84 -4.44
N HIS A 191 -14.22 7.85 -5.18
CA HIS A 191 -15.11 8.78 -5.87
C HIS A 191 -15.76 8.13 -7.10
N VAL A 192 -14.95 7.45 -7.93
CA VAL A 192 -15.43 6.70 -9.10
C VAL A 192 -14.75 5.32 -9.15
N PRO A 193 -15.50 4.21 -8.99
CA PRO A 193 -14.91 2.88 -9.10
C PRO A 193 -14.58 2.55 -10.56
N ALA A 194 -13.52 1.74 -10.74
CA ALA A 194 -13.17 1.18 -12.04
C ALA A 194 -14.28 0.29 -12.61
N THR A 195 -14.31 0.14 -13.94
CA THR A 195 -15.20 -0.84 -14.58
C THR A 195 -14.79 -2.27 -14.25
N THR A 196 -13.48 -2.55 -14.27
CA THR A 196 -12.89 -3.81 -13.82
C THR A 196 -11.55 -3.54 -13.12
N GLY A 197 -11.21 -4.34 -12.11
CA GLY A 197 -9.95 -4.21 -11.38
C GLY A 197 -9.88 -2.92 -10.56
N GLY A 198 -8.69 -2.31 -10.49
CA GLY A 198 -8.49 -1.01 -9.84
C GLY A 198 -8.62 -1.02 -8.32
N GLU A 199 -8.70 -2.20 -7.71
CA GLU A 199 -8.70 -2.36 -6.26
C GLU A 199 -7.41 -1.80 -5.67
N THR A 200 -7.53 -1.24 -4.47
CA THR A 200 -6.36 -0.99 -3.63
C THR A 200 -6.07 -2.27 -2.87
N LEU A 201 -5.00 -2.96 -3.26
CA LEU A 201 -4.56 -4.17 -2.58
C LEU A 201 -4.10 -3.81 -1.17
N ILE A 202 -4.39 -4.67 -0.20
CA ILE A 202 -3.93 -4.52 1.18
C ILE A 202 -3.41 -5.85 1.74
N ALA A 203 -2.37 -5.81 2.56
CA ALA A 203 -1.82 -6.98 3.24
C ALA A 203 -1.47 -6.66 4.69
N ASP A 204 -1.81 -7.57 5.60
CA ASP A 204 -1.45 -7.50 7.02
C ASP A 204 0.04 -7.84 7.19
N ILE A 205 0.81 -6.86 7.63
CA ILE A 205 2.26 -6.98 7.84
C ILE A 205 2.58 -8.06 8.87
N ARG A 206 1.73 -8.29 9.87
CA ARG A 206 1.97 -9.32 10.87
C ARG A 206 1.93 -10.71 10.25
N ARG A 207 1.10 -10.92 9.22
CA ARG A 207 1.11 -12.15 8.41
C ARG A 207 2.42 -12.29 7.63
N LEU A 208 2.89 -11.21 6.99
CA LEU A 208 4.19 -11.18 6.31
C LEU A 208 5.32 -11.58 7.26
N GLU A 209 5.37 -10.99 8.46
CA GLU A 209 6.43 -11.27 9.44
C GLU A 209 6.49 -12.74 9.87
N ARG A 210 5.36 -13.46 9.91
CA ARG A 210 5.36 -14.90 10.23
C ARG A 210 5.89 -15.77 9.11
N LEU A 211 5.70 -15.33 7.86
CA LEU A 211 6.00 -16.10 6.65
C LEU A 211 7.40 -15.81 6.08
N VAL A 212 7.92 -14.59 6.26
CA VAL A 212 9.23 -14.20 5.73
C VAL A 212 10.35 -15.07 6.30
N SER A 213 11.36 -15.41 5.49
CA SER A 213 12.48 -16.21 5.96
C SER A 213 13.19 -15.56 7.18
N PRO A 214 13.56 -16.33 8.22
CA PRO A 214 14.27 -15.78 9.38
C PRO A 214 15.57 -15.09 9.00
N ARG A 215 16.29 -15.62 8.00
CA ARG A 215 17.50 -15.02 7.44
C ARG A 215 17.28 -13.58 6.99
N LEU A 216 16.23 -13.33 6.21
CA LEU A 216 15.94 -11.99 5.71
C LEU A 216 15.47 -11.08 6.85
N TYR A 217 14.53 -11.56 7.67
CA TYR A 217 13.99 -10.80 8.80
C TYR A 217 15.09 -10.35 9.77
N ASP A 218 15.93 -11.28 10.23
CA ASP A 218 17.02 -10.98 11.16
C ASP A 218 18.13 -10.16 10.50
N GLY A 219 18.36 -10.38 9.19
CA GLY A 219 19.27 -9.57 8.39
C GLY A 219 18.86 -8.11 8.37
N ILE A 220 17.59 -7.82 8.04
CA ILE A 220 17.03 -6.46 8.08
C ILE A 220 17.08 -5.91 9.49
N LYS A 221 16.63 -6.68 10.50
CA LYS A 221 16.59 -6.21 11.90
C LYS A 221 17.97 -5.84 12.44
N LYS A 222 19.01 -6.58 12.06
CA LYS A 222 20.38 -6.34 12.49
C LYS A 222 21.08 -5.23 11.71
N LYS A 223 20.88 -5.19 10.39
CA LYS A 223 21.68 -4.33 9.50
C LYS A 223 20.94 -3.07 9.06
N GLY A 224 19.62 -3.03 9.18
CA GLY A 224 18.76 -2.05 8.53
C GLY A 224 18.67 -2.27 7.01
N ILE A 225 18.11 -1.28 6.32
CA ILE A 225 17.91 -1.24 4.88
C ILE A 225 18.55 0.04 4.35
N ARG A 226 19.41 -0.08 3.34
CA ARG A 226 19.89 1.07 2.58
C ARG A 226 19.14 1.15 1.27
N TYR A 227 18.50 2.28 1.05
CA TYR A 227 17.84 2.58 -0.20
C TYR A 227 18.75 3.49 -1.01
N VAL A 228 18.89 3.13 -2.28
CA VAL A 228 19.71 3.83 -3.25
C VAL A 228 18.80 4.35 -4.33
N ARG A 229 18.99 5.60 -4.72
CA ARG A 229 18.28 6.22 -5.83
C ARG A 229 19.27 6.85 -6.77
N SER A 230 19.27 6.43 -8.03
CA SER A 230 20.09 7.06 -9.07
C SER A 230 19.24 7.95 -9.94
N THR A 231 19.82 9.06 -10.38
CA THR A 231 19.25 9.99 -11.35
C THR A 231 20.28 10.25 -12.43
N ARG A 232 19.83 10.35 -13.68
CA ARG A 232 20.75 10.48 -14.83
C ARG A 232 21.26 11.91 -15.00
N ALA A 233 22.31 12.07 -15.80
CA ALA A 233 22.78 13.38 -16.22
C ALA A 233 21.71 14.14 -17.05
N PRO A 234 21.66 15.48 -16.98
CA PRO A 234 20.84 16.28 -17.87
C PRO A 234 21.15 15.98 -19.34
N GLY A 235 20.11 15.71 -20.13
CA GLY A 235 20.24 15.34 -21.55
C GLY A 235 20.59 13.87 -21.83
N ALA A 236 20.92 13.07 -20.81
CA ALA A 236 21.11 11.63 -20.99
C ALA A 236 19.79 10.95 -21.36
N ARG A 237 19.85 10.01 -22.30
CA ARG A 237 18.72 9.16 -22.74
C ARG A 237 18.91 7.75 -22.20
N VAL A 238 17.80 7.06 -21.98
CA VAL A 238 17.79 5.64 -21.62
C VAL A 238 17.60 4.83 -22.90
N ASP A 239 18.38 3.77 -23.09
CA ASP A 239 18.19 2.88 -24.23
C ASP A 239 16.97 1.98 -23.99
N ALA A 240 15.82 2.37 -24.54
CA ALA A 240 14.57 1.64 -24.44
C ALA A 240 13.66 1.99 -25.65
N PRO A 241 12.69 1.12 -26.00
CA PRO A 241 11.68 1.44 -27.01
C PRO A 241 10.98 2.79 -26.75
N GLU A 242 10.60 3.49 -27.81
CA GLU A 242 10.04 4.85 -27.73
C GLU A 242 8.79 4.91 -26.83
N GLU A 243 7.95 3.88 -26.88
CA GLU A 243 6.73 3.74 -26.06
C GLU A 243 6.99 3.72 -24.54
N HIS A 244 8.23 3.45 -24.11
CA HIS A 244 8.62 3.47 -22.69
C HIS A 244 9.38 4.73 -22.28
N GLN A 245 9.71 5.64 -23.20
CA GLN A 245 10.55 6.81 -22.90
C GLN A 245 9.89 7.79 -21.93
N ASP A 246 8.58 8.03 -22.06
CA ASP A 246 7.85 8.92 -21.16
C ASP A 246 7.82 8.37 -19.73
N TYR A 247 7.55 7.07 -19.60
CA TYR A 247 7.61 6.39 -18.31
C TYR A 247 9.02 6.46 -17.70
N LEU A 248 10.05 6.16 -18.48
CA LEU A 248 11.46 6.20 -18.04
C LEU A 248 11.95 7.62 -17.72
N ARG A 249 11.37 8.66 -18.34
CA ARG A 249 11.63 10.06 -17.98
C ARG A 249 11.14 10.36 -16.57
N LEU A 250 10.03 9.77 -16.14
CA LEU A 250 9.51 9.90 -14.78
C LEU A 250 10.24 8.97 -13.79
N TYR A 251 10.46 7.72 -14.18
CA TYR A 251 11.05 6.68 -13.33
C TYR A 251 12.54 6.89 -13.06
N TYR A 252 13.32 7.29 -14.08
CA TYR A 252 14.77 7.52 -13.98
C TYR A 252 15.18 8.96 -14.29
N GLN A 253 14.42 9.93 -13.77
CA GLN A 253 14.52 11.35 -14.12
C GLN A 253 15.95 11.94 -14.02
N PRO A 254 16.30 12.94 -14.85
CA PRO A 254 17.54 13.69 -14.69
C PRO A 254 17.59 14.39 -13.33
N TRP A 255 18.77 14.46 -12.71
CA TRP A 255 18.90 15.13 -11.40
C TRP A 255 18.46 16.59 -11.45
N SER A 256 18.66 17.27 -12.58
CA SER A 256 18.27 18.68 -12.70
C SER A 256 16.76 18.90 -12.62
N GLU A 257 15.99 17.93 -13.10
CA GLU A 257 14.52 17.94 -13.01
C GLU A 257 14.07 17.49 -11.62
N ALA A 258 14.75 16.49 -11.04
CA ALA A 258 14.49 15.99 -9.69
C ALA A 258 14.60 17.08 -8.62
N TYR A 259 15.66 17.89 -8.71
CA TYR A 259 15.98 18.94 -7.72
C TYR A 259 15.62 20.34 -8.20
N ALA A 260 15.03 20.47 -9.40
CA ALA A 260 14.65 21.73 -10.02
C ALA A 260 15.79 22.77 -10.05
N THR A 261 17.00 22.33 -10.38
CA THR A 261 18.21 23.18 -10.49
C THR A 261 19.27 22.50 -11.35
N THR A 262 20.13 23.26 -12.00
CA THR A 262 21.32 22.74 -12.72
C THR A 262 22.62 22.97 -11.96
N ASP A 263 22.53 23.43 -10.72
CA ASP A 263 23.68 23.70 -9.85
C ASP A 263 23.91 22.52 -8.91
N ARG A 264 25.09 21.89 -9.00
CA ARG A 264 25.45 20.71 -8.20
C ARG A 264 25.48 21.04 -6.70
N ASP A 265 26.02 22.20 -6.32
CA ASP A 265 26.18 22.57 -4.90
C ASP A 265 24.82 22.75 -4.22
N GLN A 266 23.82 23.26 -4.95
CA GLN A 266 22.45 23.33 -4.48
C GLN A 266 21.81 21.95 -4.32
N VAL A 267 22.13 21.00 -5.20
CA VAL A 267 21.67 19.62 -5.05
C VAL A 267 22.28 18.98 -3.81
N GLU A 268 23.60 19.09 -3.63
CA GLU A 268 24.31 18.56 -2.48
C GLU A 268 23.72 19.09 -1.16
N SER A 269 23.50 20.41 -1.10
CA SER A 269 22.86 21.06 0.06
C SER A 269 21.47 20.51 0.36
N LYS A 270 20.64 20.28 -0.68
CA LYS A 270 19.30 19.71 -0.53
C LYS A 270 19.34 18.25 -0.05
N VAL A 271 20.26 17.45 -0.58
CA VAL A 271 20.43 16.04 -0.20
C VAL A 271 20.90 15.92 1.25
N GLN A 272 21.87 16.73 1.66
CA GLN A 272 22.37 16.77 3.04
C GLN A 272 21.30 17.28 4.01
N ALA A 273 20.54 18.31 3.65
CA ALA A 273 19.44 18.82 4.47
C ALA A 273 18.33 17.76 4.69
N ALA A 274 18.19 16.82 3.75
CA ALA A 274 17.30 15.67 3.87
C ALA A 274 17.92 14.48 4.65
N GLY A 275 19.14 14.61 5.17
CA GLY A 275 19.84 13.55 5.91
C GLY A 275 20.30 12.38 5.04
N GLN A 276 20.50 12.61 3.75
CA GLN A 276 20.90 11.58 2.78
C GLN A 276 22.38 11.74 2.40
N ASN A 277 22.98 10.65 1.92
CA ASN A 277 24.30 10.65 1.30
C ASN A 277 24.16 10.82 -0.21
N PHE A 278 25.22 11.29 -0.88
CA PHE A 278 25.29 11.35 -2.33
C PHE A 278 26.66 10.97 -2.89
N GLU A 279 26.66 10.59 -4.16
CA GLU A 279 27.83 10.38 -5.01
C GLU A 279 27.51 10.83 -6.44
N TRP A 280 28.39 11.64 -7.02
CA TRP A 280 28.33 11.96 -8.45
C TRP A 280 28.93 10.83 -9.27
N LEU A 281 28.15 10.29 -10.19
CA LEU A 281 28.52 9.14 -11.01
C LEU A 281 29.42 9.57 -12.19
N PRO A 282 30.30 8.68 -12.71
CA PRO A 282 31.19 9.01 -13.83
C PRO A 282 30.47 9.45 -15.11
N ASP A 283 29.22 9.04 -15.30
CA ASP A 283 28.36 9.42 -16.43
C ASP A 283 27.70 10.80 -16.25
N GLY A 284 27.99 11.50 -15.14
CA GLY A 284 27.41 12.79 -14.79
C GLY A 284 26.06 12.70 -14.09
N GLY A 285 25.58 11.49 -13.80
CA GLY A 285 24.43 11.22 -12.94
C GLY A 285 24.73 11.44 -11.46
N LEU A 286 23.69 11.28 -10.63
CA LEU A 286 23.76 11.41 -9.19
C LEU A 286 23.12 10.20 -8.54
N MET A 287 23.85 9.55 -7.64
CA MET A 287 23.32 8.54 -6.74
C MET A 287 23.11 9.17 -5.36
N THR A 288 21.93 9.00 -4.78
CA THR A 288 21.67 9.31 -3.37
C THR A 288 21.34 8.05 -2.60
N SER A 289 21.60 8.06 -1.29
CA SER A 289 21.21 6.96 -0.43
C SER A 289 20.85 7.40 0.97
N TYR A 290 19.97 6.63 1.61
CA TYR A 290 19.70 6.76 3.04
C TYR A 290 19.51 5.35 3.63
N THR A 291 19.77 5.24 4.93
CA THR A 291 19.60 3.97 5.65
C THR A 291 18.46 4.10 6.65
N SER A 292 17.49 3.18 6.60
CA SER A 292 16.44 3.07 7.61
C SER A 292 16.58 1.77 8.42
N PRO A 293 15.99 1.68 9.62
CA PRO A 293 16.00 0.45 10.40
C PRO A 293 15.24 -0.71 9.75
N GLY A 294 14.34 -0.44 8.81
CA GLY A 294 13.42 -1.43 8.21
C GLY A 294 12.26 -1.87 9.11
N PHE A 295 12.21 -1.34 10.33
CA PHE A 295 11.19 -1.57 11.35
C PHE A 295 10.87 -0.24 12.04
N VAL A 296 9.65 -0.10 12.55
CA VAL A 296 9.25 1.02 13.43
C VAL A 296 8.49 0.50 14.64
N THR A 297 8.52 1.27 15.73
CA THR A 297 7.68 0.99 16.89
C THR A 297 6.30 1.60 16.68
N HIS A 298 5.27 0.77 16.68
CA HIS A 298 3.89 1.22 16.58
C HIS A 298 3.52 2.06 17.83
N PRO A 299 3.01 3.29 17.66
CA PRO A 299 2.86 4.23 18.77
C PRO A 299 1.86 3.78 19.84
N LEU A 300 0.78 3.09 19.45
CA LEU A 300 -0.24 2.60 20.40
C LEU A 300 0.06 1.22 21.00
N THR A 301 0.54 0.26 20.20
CA THR A 301 0.78 -1.12 20.69
C THR A 301 2.19 -1.29 21.27
N GLY A 302 3.13 -0.38 21.01
CA GLY A 302 4.52 -0.48 21.44
C GLY A 302 5.33 -1.59 20.75
N ARG A 303 4.73 -2.30 19.79
CA ARG A 303 5.39 -3.39 19.07
C ARG A 303 6.32 -2.85 17.99
N SER A 304 7.43 -3.53 17.78
CA SER A 304 8.30 -3.30 16.62
C SER A 304 7.74 -4.08 15.45
N GLU A 305 7.31 -3.37 14.41
CA GLU A 305 6.68 -3.93 13.21
C GLU A 305 7.54 -3.65 11.99
N TRP A 306 7.56 -4.60 11.07
CA TRP A 306 8.15 -4.48 9.74
C TRP A 306 7.58 -3.24 9.04
N PHE A 307 8.47 -2.32 8.65
CA PHE A 307 8.08 -1.04 8.07
C PHE A 307 9.07 -0.64 6.99
N ASN A 308 8.81 -1.08 5.77
CA ASN A 308 9.68 -0.82 4.64
C ASN A 308 8.98 -0.99 3.29
N SER A 309 9.71 -0.63 2.23
CA SER A 309 9.24 -0.61 0.86
C SER A 309 10.24 -1.33 -0.06
N ILE A 310 10.80 -2.46 0.40
CA ILE A 310 11.80 -3.24 -0.36
C ILE A 310 11.24 -3.64 -1.73
N THR A 311 10.05 -4.21 -1.76
CA THR A 311 9.36 -4.74 -2.95
C THR A 311 9.09 -3.73 -4.06
N ILE A 312 8.90 -2.45 -3.72
CA ILE A 312 8.65 -1.39 -4.71
C ILE A 312 9.91 -0.58 -5.06
N ASN A 313 10.98 -0.65 -4.25
CA ASN A 313 12.23 0.09 -4.49
C ASN A 313 13.40 -0.79 -4.94
N HIS A 314 13.27 -2.11 -4.96
CA HIS A 314 14.35 -2.98 -5.37
C HIS A 314 14.70 -2.77 -6.85
N GLY A 315 15.98 -2.89 -7.20
CA GLY A 315 16.45 -2.69 -8.56
C GLY A 315 16.17 -3.87 -9.49
N ASN A 316 14.92 -4.32 -9.60
CA ASN A 316 14.49 -5.35 -10.55
C ASN A 316 13.35 -4.87 -11.45
N TYR A 317 13.08 -5.65 -12.50
CA TYR A 317 12.06 -5.33 -13.50
C TYR A 317 10.63 -5.27 -12.92
N LEU A 318 10.37 -6.00 -11.83
CA LEU A 318 9.07 -6.05 -11.16
C LEU A 318 8.75 -4.71 -10.47
N SER A 319 9.72 -4.17 -9.73
CA SER A 319 9.60 -2.86 -9.09
C SER A 319 9.57 -1.73 -10.13
N ALA A 320 10.26 -1.93 -11.26
CA ALA A 320 10.27 -0.98 -12.36
C ALA A 320 9.00 -1.01 -13.22
N ASP A 321 8.13 -2.01 -13.06
CA ASP A 321 6.94 -2.21 -13.90
C ASP A 321 7.28 -2.19 -15.41
N LEU A 322 8.39 -2.85 -15.76
CA LEU A 322 8.88 -2.95 -17.13
C LEU A 322 8.99 -4.41 -17.56
N PRO A 323 8.78 -4.73 -18.86
CA PRO A 323 9.14 -6.03 -19.40
C PRO A 323 10.62 -6.36 -19.11
N PRO A 324 10.97 -7.62 -18.77
CA PRO A 324 12.34 -7.99 -18.41
C PRO A 324 13.39 -7.60 -19.45
N ASP A 325 13.08 -7.73 -20.74
CA ASP A 325 13.97 -7.37 -21.86
C ASP A 325 14.16 -5.85 -21.98
N VAL A 326 13.07 -5.09 -21.82
CA VAL A 326 13.13 -3.62 -21.78
C VAL A 326 13.93 -3.14 -20.58
N TYR A 327 13.72 -3.73 -19.40
CA TYR A 327 14.47 -3.41 -18.20
C TYR A 327 15.97 -3.71 -18.36
N ALA A 328 16.32 -4.89 -18.88
CA ALA A 328 17.72 -5.28 -19.08
C ALA A 328 18.44 -4.40 -20.13
N ARG A 329 17.72 -3.92 -21.15
CA ARG A 329 18.24 -2.97 -22.13
C ARG A 329 18.43 -1.58 -21.53
N ALA A 330 17.45 -1.10 -20.76
CA ALA A 330 17.50 0.21 -20.10
C ALA A 330 18.57 0.28 -19.02
N PHE A 331 18.76 -0.81 -18.27
CA PHE A 331 19.64 -0.91 -17.10
C PHE A 331 20.50 -2.17 -17.20
N PRO A 332 21.51 -2.19 -18.10
CA PRO A 332 22.38 -3.34 -18.25
C PRO A 332 23.19 -3.61 -16.98
N LEU A 333 23.70 -4.83 -16.84
CA LEU A 333 24.47 -5.24 -15.66
C LEU A 333 25.63 -4.26 -15.37
N GLY A 334 25.67 -3.75 -14.14
CA GLY A 334 26.68 -2.79 -13.69
C GLY A 334 26.33 -1.32 -13.96
N ALA A 335 25.25 -1.02 -14.70
CA ALA A 335 24.75 0.33 -14.83
C ALA A 335 24.02 0.78 -13.55
N PRO A 336 24.03 2.08 -13.22
CA PRO A 336 23.23 2.63 -12.14
C PRO A 336 21.74 2.35 -12.37
N LYS A 337 21.09 1.75 -11.37
CA LYS A 337 19.66 1.50 -11.38
C LYS A 337 18.92 2.71 -10.79
N PRO A 338 17.70 3.03 -11.27
CA PRO A 338 16.95 4.19 -10.75
C PRO A 338 16.65 4.05 -9.27
N PHE A 339 16.34 2.84 -8.83
CA PHE A 339 16.17 2.47 -7.44
C PHE A 339 16.93 1.17 -7.18
N ASP A 340 17.49 1.03 -5.99
CA ASP A 340 18.00 -0.23 -5.49
C ASP A 340 17.87 -0.32 -3.97
N VAL A 341 17.88 -1.55 -3.45
CA VAL A 341 17.77 -1.81 -2.02
C VAL A 341 18.84 -2.79 -1.58
N LEU A 342 19.60 -2.39 -0.57
CA LEU A 342 20.69 -3.15 0.02
C LEU A 342 20.40 -3.34 1.51
N PHE A 343 21.13 -4.25 2.17
CA PHE A 343 21.22 -4.18 3.63
C PHE A 343 21.86 -2.84 4.04
N GLY A 344 21.57 -2.38 5.26
CA GLY A 344 22.07 -1.08 5.73
C GLY A 344 23.60 -0.97 5.83
N ASP A 345 24.33 -2.09 5.83
CA ASP A 345 25.79 -2.14 5.71
C ASP A 345 26.29 -1.99 4.26
N GLY A 346 25.40 -1.97 3.27
CA GLY A 346 25.71 -1.88 1.84
C GLY A 346 25.86 -3.23 1.14
N THR A 347 25.74 -4.35 1.85
CA THR A 347 25.76 -5.68 1.21
C THR A 347 24.47 -5.92 0.41
N PRO A 348 24.53 -6.60 -0.75
CA PRO A 348 23.35 -6.85 -1.57
C PRO A 348 22.27 -7.64 -0.83
N LEU A 349 21.01 -7.28 -1.05
CA LEU A 349 19.89 -8.14 -0.74
C LEU A 349 19.81 -9.25 -1.81
N PRO A 350 19.74 -10.53 -1.41
CA PRO A 350 19.60 -11.62 -2.36
C PRO A 350 18.31 -11.49 -3.17
N GLU A 351 18.40 -11.61 -4.49
CA GLU A 351 17.23 -11.47 -5.38
C GLU A 351 16.14 -12.49 -5.06
N ASP A 352 16.52 -13.74 -4.73
CA ASP A 352 15.57 -14.78 -4.33
C ASP A 352 14.78 -14.40 -3.05
N ASP A 353 15.42 -13.72 -2.08
CA ASP A 353 14.76 -13.25 -0.86
C ASP A 353 13.74 -12.14 -1.18
N VAL A 354 14.05 -11.26 -2.14
CA VAL A 354 13.11 -10.21 -2.59
C VAL A 354 11.94 -10.80 -3.36
N LEU A 355 12.18 -11.80 -4.22
CA LEU A 355 11.11 -12.51 -4.92
C LEU A 355 10.22 -13.29 -3.95
N GLU A 356 10.80 -13.90 -2.91
CA GLU A 356 10.05 -14.54 -1.83
C GLU A 356 9.13 -13.54 -1.12
N LEU A 357 9.64 -12.35 -0.75
CA LEU A 357 8.81 -11.29 -0.15
C LEU A 357 7.63 -10.92 -1.03
N CYS A 358 7.85 -10.73 -2.33
CA CYS A 358 6.77 -10.39 -3.25
C CYS A 358 5.72 -11.52 -3.35
N ARG A 359 6.15 -12.79 -3.44
CA ARG A 359 5.24 -13.94 -3.46
C ARG A 359 4.42 -14.06 -2.18
N ILE A 360 5.04 -13.84 -1.02
CA ILE A 360 4.34 -13.84 0.27
C ILE A 360 3.29 -12.74 0.27
N LEU A 361 3.66 -11.51 -0.07
CA LEU A 361 2.74 -10.37 -0.11
C LEU A 361 1.56 -10.62 -1.04
N ASP A 362 1.81 -11.13 -2.25
CA ASP A 362 0.75 -11.53 -3.18
C ASP A 362 -0.18 -12.60 -2.59
N SER A 363 0.37 -13.59 -1.88
CA SER A 363 -0.40 -14.69 -1.30
C SER A 363 -1.30 -14.28 -0.13
N ILE A 364 -0.93 -13.22 0.60
CA ILE A 364 -1.69 -12.71 1.75
C ILE A 364 -2.51 -11.46 1.42
N ALA A 365 -2.34 -10.89 0.22
CA ALA A 365 -3.04 -9.70 -0.20
C ALA A 365 -4.54 -9.95 -0.36
N VAL A 366 -5.32 -9.00 0.14
CA VAL A 366 -6.76 -8.92 -0.10
C VAL A 366 -6.99 -7.75 -1.06
N ALA A 367 -7.96 -7.93 -1.96
CA ALA A 367 -8.35 -6.93 -2.95
C ALA A 367 -9.80 -6.50 -2.72
N PRO A 368 -10.07 -5.56 -1.79
CA PRO A 368 -11.42 -5.05 -1.60
C PRO A 368 -11.97 -4.39 -2.85
N ARG A 369 -13.09 -4.89 -3.36
CA ARG A 369 -13.78 -4.26 -4.48
C ARG A 369 -14.37 -2.94 -4.03
N TRP A 370 -13.93 -1.88 -4.70
CA TRP A 370 -14.42 -0.53 -4.50
C TRP A 370 -15.90 -0.41 -4.87
N ARG A 371 -16.66 0.28 -4.02
CA ARG A 371 -17.95 0.89 -4.36
C ARG A 371 -17.82 2.40 -4.24
N GLN A 372 -18.56 3.12 -5.09
CA GLN A 372 -18.65 4.56 -4.96
C GLN A 372 -19.06 4.95 -3.53
N GLY A 373 -18.35 5.89 -2.94
CA GLY A 373 -18.57 6.35 -1.57
C GLY A 373 -17.83 5.56 -0.50
N ASP A 374 -17.20 4.42 -0.84
CA ASP A 374 -16.39 3.67 0.14
C ASP A 374 -15.20 4.50 0.63
N LEU A 375 -14.96 4.45 1.93
CA LEU A 375 -13.79 5.01 2.59
C LEU A 375 -13.02 3.89 3.28
N MET A 376 -11.79 3.64 2.86
CA MET A 376 -10.89 2.67 3.50
C MET A 376 -9.88 3.41 4.38
N LEU A 377 -9.81 3.03 5.65
CA LEU A 377 -8.84 3.53 6.62
C LEU A 377 -7.80 2.44 6.89
N LEU A 378 -6.53 2.79 6.83
CA LEU A 378 -5.41 1.90 7.09
C LEU A 378 -4.55 2.44 8.23
N ASP A 379 -4.10 1.56 9.12
CA ASP A 379 -2.89 1.78 9.89
C ASP A 379 -1.67 1.47 9.02
N ASN A 380 -0.87 2.50 8.72
CA ASN A 380 0.26 2.39 7.81
C ASN A 380 1.38 1.49 8.38
N THR A 381 1.46 1.35 9.70
CA THR A 381 2.45 0.49 10.36
C THR A 381 2.08 -0.98 10.23
N LEU A 382 0.78 -1.30 10.28
CA LEU A 382 0.28 -2.68 10.25
C LEU A 382 -0.14 -3.18 8.86
N THR A 383 -0.28 -2.28 7.89
CA THR A 383 -0.81 -2.62 6.57
C THR A 383 0.13 -2.14 5.46
N ALA A 384 0.49 -3.05 4.56
CA ALA A 384 1.00 -2.67 3.25
C ALA A 384 -0.15 -2.50 2.26
N HIS A 385 -0.01 -1.58 1.31
CA HIS A 385 -0.96 -1.40 0.21
C HIS A 385 -0.29 -1.37 -1.15
N GLY A 386 -1.08 -1.71 -2.16
CA GLY A 386 -0.70 -1.71 -3.57
C GLY A 386 -1.91 -1.35 -4.44
N GLY A 387 -1.77 -1.53 -5.74
CA GLY A 387 -2.82 -1.15 -6.69
C GLY A 387 -2.87 -2.11 -7.87
N ASN A 388 -4.07 -2.57 -8.19
CA ASN A 388 -4.29 -3.36 -9.40
C ASN A 388 -4.46 -2.47 -10.63
N SER A 389 -4.10 -3.04 -11.78
CA SER A 389 -4.49 -2.51 -13.09
C SER A 389 -6.01 -2.43 -13.21
N TRP A 390 -6.50 -1.55 -14.06
CA TRP A 390 -7.94 -1.32 -14.22
C TRP A 390 -8.34 -0.98 -15.66
N THR A 391 -9.65 -1.03 -15.90
CA THR A 391 -10.26 -0.50 -17.12
C THR A 391 -11.38 0.48 -16.79
N GLY A 392 -11.70 1.34 -17.76
CA GLY A 392 -12.73 2.36 -17.60
C GLY A 392 -12.32 3.53 -16.70
N PRO A 393 -13.28 4.39 -16.31
CA PRO A 393 -13.01 5.52 -15.43
C PRO A 393 -12.63 5.01 -14.04
N ARG A 394 -11.69 5.67 -13.37
CA ARG A 394 -11.32 5.38 -11.98
C ARG A 394 -10.83 6.66 -11.32
N ASP A 395 -11.40 6.98 -10.17
CA ASP A 395 -11.01 8.13 -9.35
C ASP A 395 -11.01 7.72 -7.88
N ILE A 396 -9.80 7.50 -7.36
CA ILE A 396 -9.57 7.14 -5.95
C ILE A 396 -8.75 8.26 -5.34
N LEU A 397 -9.31 8.90 -4.32
CA LEU A 397 -8.69 9.99 -3.58
C LEU A 397 -7.99 9.46 -2.32
N VAL A 398 -7.05 10.23 -1.80
CA VAL A 398 -6.28 9.83 -0.63
C VAL A 398 -5.95 11.00 0.28
N SER A 399 -5.99 10.73 1.59
CA SER A 399 -5.52 11.63 2.64
C SER A 399 -4.56 10.89 3.57
N LEU A 400 -3.61 11.64 4.13
CA LEU A 400 -2.56 11.12 5.00
C LEU A 400 -2.67 11.76 6.38
N PHE A 401 -2.57 10.95 7.44
CA PHE A 401 -2.65 11.44 8.81
C PHE A 401 -1.32 11.23 9.55
N GLY A 402 -0.87 12.25 10.27
CA GLY A 402 0.47 12.33 10.88
C GLY A 402 0.54 11.94 12.34
#